data_AF-A0A0V0GLH3-F1
#
_entry.id   AF-A0A0V0GLH3-F1
#
_cell.length_a   1.000
_cell.length_b   1.000
_cell.length_c   1.000
_cell.angle_alpha   90.00
_cell.angle_beta   90.00
_cell.angle_gamma   90.00
#
_symmetry.space_group_name_H-M   'P 1'
#
loop_
_entity.id
_entity.type
_entity.pdbx_description
1 polymer ?
#
loop_
_entity_poly.entity_id
_entity_poly.type
_entity_poly.pdbx_seq_one_letter_code
_entity_poly.pdbx_strand_id
1 'polypeptide(L)'
;MPLGAESKSSGIWNEVVEKCERRLVNWKSQYLSLGGRLTLINSVLDSMPTYMMSIFPIPDGVINRLDAIRRNFLWEGNSDTKKFHLVKWDKLIGSKQKGGLRVRNLKIQNQSLMM
;
A
#
# COMPACT_ATOMS: atom_id res chain seq x y z
N MET A 1 15.68 2.08 21.88
CA MET A 1 15.34 0.79 21.26
C MET A 1 14.47 0.01 22.24
N PRO A 2 13.17 -0.24 22.01
CA PRO A 2 12.43 -1.14 22.88
C PRO A 2 12.55 -2.57 22.34
N LEU A 3 13.40 -3.34 23.03
CA LEU A 3 13.54 -4.80 22.93
C LEU A 3 12.40 -5.46 23.73
N GLY A 4 11.15 -5.31 23.26
CA GLY A 4 9.99 -5.83 24.00
C GLY A 4 8.66 -5.84 23.24
N ALA A 5 8.65 -5.54 21.94
CA ALA A 5 7.45 -5.76 21.12
C ALA A 5 7.45 -7.23 20.67
N GLU A 6 6.41 -7.98 21.05
CA GLU A 6 6.20 -9.36 20.60
C GLU A 6 6.46 -9.46 19.09
N SER A 7 7.21 -10.48 18.66
CA SER A 7 7.70 -10.64 17.27
C SER A 7 6.59 -10.81 16.21
N LYS A 8 5.33 -10.79 16.64
CA LYS A 8 4.11 -10.80 15.82
C LYS A 8 3.24 -9.56 15.99
N SER A 9 3.69 -8.54 16.72
CA SER A 9 2.84 -7.42 17.08
C SER A 9 2.52 -6.59 15.83
N SER A 10 1.22 -6.51 15.52
CA SER A 10 0.66 -5.53 14.58
C SER A 10 1.11 -4.10 14.88
N GLY A 11 1.62 -3.84 16.10
CA GLY A 11 2.18 -2.56 16.54
C GLY A 11 3.39 -2.09 15.74
N ILE A 12 4.30 -2.98 15.34
CA ILE A 12 5.47 -2.60 14.52
C ILE A 12 5.02 -2.10 13.15
N TRP A 13 3.99 -2.75 12.59
CA TRP A 13 3.43 -2.40 11.30
C TRP A 13 2.49 -1.19 11.34
N ASN A 14 1.89 -0.88 12.50
CA ASN A 14 1.04 0.29 12.66
C ASN A 14 1.81 1.58 12.34
N GLU A 15 3.07 1.70 12.75
CA GLU A 15 3.88 2.88 12.42
C GLU A 15 4.05 3.05 10.89
N VAL A 16 4.21 1.96 10.16
CA VAL A 16 4.32 1.98 8.69
C VAL A 16 2.99 2.37 8.06
N VAL A 17 1.89 1.81 8.55
CA VAL A 17 0.53 2.12 8.07
C VAL A 17 0.22 3.60 8.31
N GLU A 18 0.45 4.11 9.52
CA GLU A 18 0.23 5.52 9.86
C GLU A 18 1.10 6.46 9.02
N LYS A 19 2.36 6.09 8.76
CA LYS A 19 3.22 6.87 7.84
C LYS A 19 2.65 6.90 6.43
N CYS A 20 2.09 5.80 5.93
CA CYS A 20 1.43 5.75 4.62
C CYS A 20 0.20 6.66 4.60
N GLU A 21 -0.68 6.57 5.60
CA GLU A 21 -1.87 7.42 5.72
C GLU A 21 -1.50 8.91 5.79
N ARG A 22 -0.49 9.28 6.59
CA ARG A 22 -0.01 10.66 6.70
C ARG A 22 0.52 11.21 5.37
N ARG A 23 1.22 10.38 4.58
CA ARG A 23 1.65 10.76 3.22
C ARG A 23 0.45 11.05 2.32
N LEU A 24 -0.61 10.24 2.40
CA LEU A 24 -1.82 10.46 1.60
C LEU A 24 -2.53 11.77 1.94
N VAL A 25 -2.66 12.09 3.24
CA VAL A 25 -3.29 13.35 3.68
C VAL A 25 -2.52 14.56 3.15
N ASN A 26 -1.19 14.49 3.18
CA ASN A 26 -0.32 15.56 2.65
C ASN A 26 -0.35 15.66 1.13
N TRP A 27 -0.71 14.59 0.42
CA TRP A 27 -0.89 14.65 -1.01
C TRP A 27 -2.24 15.27 -1.33
N LYS A 28 -2.17 16.43 -2.00
CA LYS A 28 -3.36 17.10 -2.52
C LYS A 28 -3.90 16.32 -3.73
N SER A 29 -4.45 15.13 -3.50
CA SER A 29 -4.86 14.21 -4.57
C SER A 29 -5.92 14.79 -5.50
N GLN A 30 -6.65 15.81 -5.05
CA GLN A 30 -7.59 16.58 -5.88
C GLN A 30 -6.93 17.21 -7.12
N TYR A 31 -5.62 17.48 -7.08
CA TYR A 31 -4.85 18.01 -8.21
C TYR A 31 -4.09 16.92 -8.98
N LEU A 32 -4.23 15.65 -8.61
CA LEU A 32 -3.51 14.55 -9.23
C LEU A 32 -4.42 13.79 -10.20
N SER A 33 -3.93 13.56 -11.41
CA SER A 33 -4.56 12.64 -12.35
C SER A 33 -4.54 11.20 -11.80
N LEU A 34 -5.38 10.32 -12.35
CA LEU A 34 -5.36 8.89 -12.00
C LEU A 34 -3.97 8.27 -12.20
N GLY A 35 -3.28 8.63 -13.30
CA GLY A 35 -1.91 8.18 -13.57
C GLY A 35 -0.88 8.74 -12.60
N GLY A 36 -1.03 9.99 -12.15
CA GLY A 36 -0.19 10.57 -11.10
C GLY A 36 -0.35 9.85 -9.76
N ARG A 37 -1.60 9.56 -9.38
CA ARG A 37 -1.91 8.77 -8.17
C ARG A 37 -1.31 7.36 -8.23
N LEU A 38 -1.48 6.68 -9.37
CA LEU A 38 -0.87 5.36 -9.59
C LEU A 38 0.67 5.40 -9.50
N THR A 39 1.29 6.45 -10.05
CA THR A 39 2.75 6.62 -9.97
C THR A 39 3.22 6.77 -8.53
N LEU A 40 2.52 7.56 -7.70
CA LEU A 40 2.85 7.75 -6.29
C LEU A 40 2.65 6.47 -5.45
N ILE A 41 1.62 5.67 -5.75
CA ILE A 41 1.44 4.35 -5.13
C ILE A 41 2.69 3.50 -5.39
N ASN A 42 3.07 3.39 -6.67
CA ASN A 42 4.16 2.52 -7.09
C ASN A 42 5.54 3.01 -6.63
N SER A 43 5.79 4.31 -6.58
CA SER A 43 7.11 4.87 -6.22
C SER A 43 7.29 5.06 -4.71
N VAL A 44 6.24 5.45 -3.98
CA VAL A 44 6.33 5.80 -2.56
C VAL A 44 5.64 4.78 -1.67
N LEU A 45 4.35 4.50 -1.87
CA LEU A 45 3.62 3.61 -0.95
C LEU A 45 4.09 2.17 -1.00
N ASP A 46 4.62 1.72 -2.13
CA ASP A 46 5.26 0.40 -2.25
C ASP A 46 6.65 0.34 -1.61
N SER A 47 7.42 1.42 -1.68
CA SER A 47 8.80 1.43 -1.17
C SER A 47 8.85 1.56 0.35
N MET A 48 7.90 2.27 0.97
CA MET A 48 7.83 2.47 2.42
C MET A 48 7.82 1.18 3.25
N PRO A 49 6.95 0.18 2.98
CA PRO A 49 6.97 -1.07 3.73
C PRO A 49 8.13 -2.00 3.34
N THR A 50 8.84 -1.73 2.23
CA THR A 50 9.84 -2.67 1.67
C THR A 50 10.97 -2.98 2.66
N TYR A 51 11.48 -1.96 3.36
CA TYR A 51 12.53 -2.17 4.36
C TYR A 51 12.06 -3.01 5.55
N MET A 52 10.84 -2.79 6.03
CA MET A 52 10.29 -3.59 7.13
C MET A 52 9.98 -5.02 6.66
N MET A 53 9.54 -5.19 5.41
CA MET A 53 9.26 -6.51 4.82
C MET A 53 10.50 -7.39 4.67
N SER A 54 11.70 -6.81 4.53
CA SER A 54 12.95 -7.60 4.49
C SER A 54 13.45 -8.03 5.88
N ILE A 55 12.90 -7.48 6.96
CA ILE A 55 13.34 -7.76 8.34
C ILE A 55 12.28 -8.58 9.09
N PHE A 56 11.01 -8.28 8.85
CA PHE A 56 9.88 -8.91 9.54
C PHE A 56 8.83 -9.43 8.55
N PRO A 57 8.17 -10.56 8.87
CA PRO A 57 7.02 -11.01 8.11
C PRO A 57 5.85 -10.05 8.28
N ILE A 58 5.18 -9.76 7.17
CA ILE A 58 3.99 -8.90 7.19
C ILE A 58 2.75 -9.76 7.46
N PRO A 59 1.92 -9.42 8.47
CA PRO A 59 0.66 -10.10 8.69
C PRO A 59 -0.35 -9.82 7.56
N ASP A 60 -1.17 -10.80 7.19
CA ASP A 60 -2.22 -10.62 6.16
C ASP A 60 -3.18 -9.46 6.50
N GLY A 61 -3.47 -9.24 7.78
CA GLY A 61 -4.30 -8.10 8.23
C GLY A 61 -3.69 -6.73 7.89
N VAL A 62 -2.35 -6.61 7.93
CA VAL A 62 -1.62 -5.39 7.56
C VAL A 62 -1.62 -5.21 6.04
N ILE A 63 -1.41 -6.30 5.28
CA ILE A 63 -1.52 -6.28 3.81
C ILE A 63 -2.88 -5.72 3.40
N ASN A 64 -3.97 -6.24 3.99
CA ASN A 64 -5.33 -5.81 3.69
C ASN A 64 -5.55 -4.31 3.99
N ARG A 65 -5.00 -3.80 5.10
CA ARG A 65 -5.07 -2.36 5.43
C ARG A 65 -4.29 -1.50 4.43
N LEU A 66 -3.06 -1.89 4.08
CA LEU A 66 -2.25 -1.17 3.09
C LEU A 66 -2.90 -1.18 1.71
N ASP A 67 -3.49 -2.30 1.30
CA ASP A 67 -4.22 -2.41 0.04
C ASP A 67 -5.48 -1.55 0.03
N ALA A 68 -6.22 -1.46 1.14
CA ALA A 68 -7.35 -0.54 1.27
C ALA A 68 -6.92 0.92 1.11
N ILE A 69 -5.84 1.32 1.79
CA ILE A 69 -5.25 2.68 1.71
C ILE A 69 -4.88 3.03 0.26
N ARG A 70 -4.16 2.14 -0.43
CA ARG A 70 -3.76 2.34 -1.83
C ARG A 70 -4.95 2.40 -2.78
N ARG A 71 -5.94 1.54 -2.55
CA ARG A 71 -7.18 1.47 -3.35
C ARG A 71 -8.02 2.73 -3.21
N ASN A 72 -8.22 3.20 -1.98
CA ASN A 72 -9.00 4.40 -1.70
C ASN A 72 -8.30 5.62 -2.30
N PHE A 73 -6.98 5.72 -2.16
CA PHE A 73 -6.22 6.80 -2.80
C PHE A 73 -6.35 6.79 -4.32
N LEU A 74 -6.26 5.63 -4.97
CA LEU A 74 -6.36 5.50 -6.42
C LEU A 74 -7.73 5.94 -6.96
N TRP A 75 -8.82 5.52 -6.32
CA TRP A 75 -10.18 5.77 -6.81
C TRP A 75 -10.76 7.08 -6.26
N GLU A 76 -10.88 7.19 -4.95
CA GLU A 76 -11.53 8.30 -4.26
C GLU A 76 -10.63 9.53 -4.27
N GLY A 77 -9.36 9.34 -3.93
CA GLY A 77 -8.45 10.46 -3.71
C GLY A 77 -8.70 11.13 -2.36
N ASN A 78 -8.46 12.44 -2.25
CA ASN A 78 -8.68 13.25 -1.04
C ASN A 78 -10.03 14.01 -1.09
N SER A 79 -11.02 13.46 -1.80
CA SER A 79 -12.37 14.02 -1.89
C SER A 79 -13.32 13.23 -0.99
N ASP A 80 -14.16 13.92 -0.22
CA ASP A 80 -15.20 13.32 0.64
C ASP A 80 -16.28 12.54 -0.15
N THR A 81 -16.25 12.60 -1.47
CA THR A 81 -17.16 11.85 -2.34
C THR A 81 -16.60 10.46 -2.67
N LYS A 82 -17.31 9.42 -2.23
CA LYS A 82 -17.04 8.03 -2.64
C LYS A 82 -17.17 7.92 -4.15
N LYS A 83 -16.07 7.52 -4.82
CA LYS A 83 -16.05 7.25 -6.27
C LYS A 83 -16.15 5.76 -6.51
N PHE A 84 -16.79 5.36 -7.61
CA PHE A 84 -16.92 3.96 -7.96
C PHE A 84 -15.57 3.30 -8.23
N HIS A 85 -15.33 2.15 -7.62
CA HIS A 85 -14.15 1.32 -7.86
C HIS A 85 -14.36 0.55 -9.17
N LEU A 86 -13.85 1.10 -10.28
CA LEU A 86 -14.14 0.57 -11.62
C LEU A 86 -13.53 -0.82 -11.88
N VAL A 87 -12.46 -1.19 -11.16
CA VAL A 87 -11.72 -2.43 -11.39
C VAL A 87 -11.42 -3.12 -10.07
N LYS A 88 -11.61 -4.46 -10.04
CA LYS A 88 -11.20 -5.30 -8.90
C LYS A 88 -9.71 -5.13 -8.61
N TRP A 89 -9.37 -4.98 -7.34
CA TRP A 89 -7.99 -4.75 -6.90
C TRP A 89 -7.03 -5.87 -7.30
N ASP A 90 -7.47 -7.12 -7.26
CA ASP A 90 -6.67 -8.27 -7.67
C ASP A 90 -6.21 -8.18 -9.14
N LYS A 91 -7.04 -7.55 -9.99
CA LYS A 91 -6.69 -7.31 -11.38
C LYS A 91 -5.67 -6.17 -11.52
N LEU A 92 -5.70 -5.18 -10.62
CA LEU A 92 -4.78 -4.03 -10.61
C LEU A 92 -3.38 -4.41 -10.14
N ILE A 93 -3.29 -5.28 -9.13
CA ILE A 93 -2.01 -5.83 -8.61
C ILE A 93 -1.41 -6.92 -9.52
N GLY A 94 -2.15 -7.33 -10.56
CA GLY A 94 -1.67 -8.26 -11.57
C GLY A 94 -0.54 -7.68 -12.43
N SER A 95 0.23 -8.56 -13.06
CA SER A 95 1.29 -8.16 -14.00
C SER A 95 0.73 -7.33 -15.16
N LYS A 96 1.51 -6.37 -15.69
CA LYS A 96 1.10 -5.54 -16.84
C LYS A 96 0.71 -6.37 -18.07
N GLN A 97 1.40 -7.49 -18.28
CA GLN A 97 1.11 -8.45 -19.36
C GLN A 97 -0.29 -9.09 -19.25
N LYS A 98 -0.83 -9.18 -18.03
CA LYS A 98 -2.19 -9.70 -17.74
C LYS A 98 -3.24 -8.57 -17.63
N GLY A 99 -2.91 -7.36 -18.08
CA GLY A 99 -3.82 -6.21 -18.03
C GLY A 99 -3.90 -5.50 -16.68
N GLY A 100 -2.92 -5.70 -15.79
CA GLY A 100 -2.82 -4.96 -14.51
C GLY A 100 -2.09 -3.62 -14.62
N LEU A 101 -2.17 -2.81 -13.55
CA LEU A 101 -1.66 -1.44 -13.51
C LEU A 101 -0.26 -1.31 -12.87
N ARG A 102 0.53 -2.39 -12.83
CA ARG A 102 1.87 -2.46 -12.18
C ARG A 102 1.87 -2.15 -10.68
N VAL A 103 0.72 -2.18 -10.01
CA VAL A 103 0.68 -2.11 -8.54
C VAL A 103 1.31 -3.39 -8.00
N ARG A 104 2.24 -3.28 -7.04
CA ARG A 104 2.89 -4.47 -6.50
C ARG A 104 1.96 -5.25 -5.59
N ASN A 105 1.98 -6.57 -5.75
CA ASN A 105 1.35 -7.49 -4.81
C ASN A 105 2.26 -7.62 -3.58
N LEU A 106 1.83 -7.04 -2.46
CA LEU A 106 2.60 -7.03 -1.20
C LEU A 106 2.88 -8.43 -0.66
N LYS A 107 1.94 -9.37 -0.85
CA LYS A 107 2.10 -10.75 -0.39
C LYS A 107 3.24 -11.45 -1.12
N ILE A 108 3.26 -11.34 -2.44
CA ILE A 108 4.33 -11.90 -3.28
C ILE A 108 5.65 -11.20 -2.96
N GLN A 109 5.65 -9.88 -2.85
CA GLN A 109 6.86 -9.11 -2.54
C GLN A 109 7.48 -9.51 -1.20
N ASN A 110 6.67 -9.67 -0.15
CA ASN A 110 7.14 -10.09 1.15
C ASN A 110 7.72 -11.51 1.13
N GLN A 111 7.06 -12.45 0.43
CA GLN A 111 7.58 -13.80 0.23
C GLN A 111 8.93 -13.80 -0.51
N SER A 112 9.08 -12.98 -1.54
CA SER A 112 10.34 -12.88 -2.29
C SER A 112 11.49 -12.26 -1.50
N LEU A 113 11.21 -11.40 -0.52
CA LEU A 113 12.24 -10.74 0.30
C LEU A 113 12.71 -11.57 1.50
N MET A 114 11.96 -12.62 1.86
CA MET A 114 12.26 -13.52 2.97
C MET A 114 12.84 -14.87 2.52
N MET A 115 12.92 -15.13 1.22
CA MET A 115 13.68 -16.26 0.67
C MET A 115 15.17 -16.01 0.68
#